data_AF-A0A537R3Q0-F1
#
_entry.id   AF-A0A537R3Q0-F1
#
_cell.length_a   1.000
_cell.length_b   1.000
_cell.length_c   1.000
_cell.angle_alpha   90.00
_cell.angle_beta   90.00
_cell.angle_gamma   90.00
#
_symmetry.space_group_name_H-M   'P 1'
#
loop_
_entity.id
_entity.type
_entity.pdbx_description
1 polymer ?
#
loop_
_entity_poly.entity_id
_entity_poly.type
_entity_poly.pdbx_seq_one_letter_code
_entity_poly.pdbx_strand_id
1 'polypeptide(L)' 'MIAALLVDTHLVLWARVAPERLTAGERRALDDARSCYMSAVSLWEIAILMALDRVAHDQRLLMV' A
#
# COMPACT_ATOMS: atom_id res chain seq x y z
N MET A 1 -19.05 6.57 -1.54
CA MET A 1 -18.35 6.10 -2.75
C MET A 1 -17.24 7.08 -3.08
N ILE A 2 -15.99 6.63 -3.04
CA ILE A 2 -14.82 7.47 -3.34
C ILE A 2 -14.46 7.23 -4.82
N ALA A 3 -14.41 8.29 -5.64
CA ALA A 3 -14.14 8.13 -7.07
C ALA A 3 -12.71 7.68 -7.36
N ALA A 4 -11.74 8.22 -6.62
CA ALA A 4 -10.34 7.85 -6.68
C ALA A 4 -9.68 8.10 -5.32
N LEU A 5 -8.81 7.18 -4.89
CA LEU A 5 -8.04 7.29 -3.66
C LEU A 5 -6.55 7.15 -4.01
N LEU A 6 -5.76 8.18 -3.73
CA LEU A 6 -4.30 8.08 -3.77
C LEU A 6 -3.82 7.68 -2.38
N VAL A 7 -3.13 6.54 -2.29
CA VAL A 7 -2.64 6.00 -1.02
C VAL A 7 -1.15 6.25 -0.85
N ASP A 8 -0.75 6.42 0.40
CA ASP A 8 0.64 6.52 0.80
C ASP A 8 1.33 5.13 0.76
N THR A 9 2.66 5.12 0.75
CA THR A 9 3.49 3.91 0.74
C THR A 9 3.12 2.93 1.85
N HIS A 10 2.87 3.41 3.07
CA HIS A 10 2.56 2.51 4.20
C HIS A 10 1.23 1.75 4.03
N LEU A 11 0.22 2.37 3.42
CA LEU A 11 -1.06 1.71 3.15
C LEU A 11 -0.91 0.62 2.09
N VAL A 12 -0.08 0.84 1.06
CA VAL A 12 0.25 -0.20 0.07
C VAL A 12 0.90 -1.41 0.74
N LEU A 13 1.90 -1.16 1.60
CA LEU A 13 2.57 -2.22 2.35
C LEU A 13 1.58 -2.98 3.23
N TRP A 14 0.81 -2.29 4.05
CA TRP A 14 -0.12 -2.94 4.98
C TRP A 14 -1.20 -3.71 4.22
N ALA A 15 -1.81 -3.14 3.19
CA ALA A 15 -2.83 -3.83 2.41
C ALA A 15 -2.34 -5.15 1.78
N ARG A 16 -1.05 -5.23 1.40
CA ARG A 16 -0.47 -6.41 0.73
C ARG A 16 0.14 -7.45 1.66
N VAL A 17 0.85 -7.02 2.71
CA VAL A 17 1.65 -7.94 3.55
C VAL A 17 1.22 -8.00 5.01
N ALA A 18 0.49 -7.01 5.50
CA ALA A 18 0.08 -6.92 6.91
C ALA A 18 -1.31 -6.26 7.04
N PRO A 19 -2.36 -6.82 6.42
CA PRO A 19 -3.68 -6.18 6.35
C PRO A 19 -4.32 -5.99 7.72
N GLU A 20 -3.91 -6.77 8.73
CA GLU A 20 -4.30 -6.60 10.13
C GLU A 20 -3.87 -5.26 10.75
N ARG A 21 -2.91 -4.56 10.14
CA ARG A 21 -2.47 -3.22 10.57
C ARG A 21 -3.40 -2.10 10.08
N LEU A 22 -4.28 -2.37 9.12
CA LEU A 22 -5.27 -1.41 8.65
C LEU A 22 -6.38 -1.22 9.68
N THR A 23 -6.67 0.03 10.02
CA THR A 23 -7.85 0.39 10.79
C THR A 23 -9.13 0.06 10.01
N ALA A 24 -10.25 -0.03 10.72
CA ALA A 24 -11.55 -0.23 10.08
C ALA A 24 -11.93 0.90 9.11
N GLY A 25 -11.50 2.13 9.39
CA GLY A 25 -11.73 3.28 8.52
C GLY A 25 -10.91 3.23 7.24
N GLU A 26 -9.62 2.89 7.33
CA GLU A 26 -8.73 2.75 6.17
C GLU A 26 -9.17 1.60 5.27
N ARG A 27 -9.52 0.45 5.85
CA ARG A 27 -10.06 -0.68 5.09
C ARG A 27 -11.31 -0.28 4.33
N ARG A 28 -12.25 0.40 5.00
CA ARG A 28 -13.48 0.87 4.34
C ARG A 28 -13.20 1.88 3.24
N ALA A 29 -12.25 2.79 3.43
CA ALA A 29 -11.88 3.76 2.41
C ALA A 29 -11.26 3.09 1.16
N LEU A 30 -10.42 2.06 1.37
CA LEU A 30 -9.86 1.25 0.30
C LEU A 30 -10.95 0.46 -0.45
N ASP A 31 -11.88 -0.16 0.29
CA ASP A 31 -12.97 -0.97 -0.28
C ASP A 31 -14.02 -0.11 -1.02
N ASP A 32 -14.32 1.10 -0.52
CA ASP A 32 -15.32 2.02 -1.08
C ASP A 32 -14.78 2.86 -2.26
N ALA A 33 -13.47 2.76 -2.56
CA ALA A 33 -12.83 3.48 -3.65
C ALA A 33 -12.99 2.72 -4.97
N ARG A 34 -13.49 3.42 -6.00
CA ARG A 34 -13.58 2.86 -7.35
C ARG A 34 -12.20 2.56 -7.95
N SER A 35 -11.23 3.42 -7.65
CA SER A 35 -9.85 3.27 -8.09
C SER A 35 -8.91 3.65 -6.95
N CYS A 36 -7.94 2.79 -6.66
CA CYS A 36 -6.84 3.07 -5.76
C CYS A 36 -5.54 3.26 -6.56
N TYR A 37 -4.86 4.37 -6.32
CA TYR A 37 -3.61 4.72 -6.96
C TYR A 37 -2.49 4.80 -5.93
N MET A 38 -1.27 4.52 -6.35
CA MET A 38 -0.06 4.86 -5.62
C MET A 38 0.84 5.73 -6.52
N SER A 39 1.64 6.60 -5.91
CA SER A 39 2.63 7.36 -6.66
C SER A 39 3.75 6.46 -7.19
N ALA A 40 4.31 6.79 -8.36
CA ALA A 40 5.55 6.16 -8.83
C ALA A 40 6.72 6.39 -7.86
N VAL A 41 6.71 7.51 -7.11
CA VAL A 41 7.72 7.79 -6.07
C VAL A 41 7.60 6.79 -4.91
N SER A 42 6.39 6.39 -4.53
CA SER A 42 6.17 5.38 -3.49
C SER A 42 6.78 4.03 -3.87
N LEU A 43 6.82 3.67 -5.16
CA LEU A 43 7.50 2.46 -5.61
C LEU A 43 9.02 2.54 -5.38
N TRP A 44 9.63 3.69 -5.67
CA TRP A 44 11.06 3.92 -5.39
C TRP A 44 11.37 3.90 -3.89
N GLU A 45 10.49 4.47 -3.07
CA GLU A 45 10.61 4.40 -1.61
C GLU A 45 10.56 2.95 -1.09
N ILE A 46 9.65 2.11 -1.61
CA ILE A 46 9.59 0.68 -1.26
C ILE A 46 10.92 -0.01 -1.59
N ALA A 47 11.47 0.23 -2.79
CA ALA A 47 12.75 -0.36 -3.18
C ALA A 47 13.90 0.05 -2.23
N ILE A 48 13.94 1.31 -1.79
CA ILE A 48 14.91 1.78 -0.80
C ILE A 48 14.69 1.11 0.56
N LEU A 49 13.44 1.05 1.03
CA LEU A 49 13.12 0.42 2.31
C LEU A 49 13.47 -1.08 2.31
N MET A 50 13.29 -1.78 1.19
CA MET A 50 13.70 -3.18 1.00
C MET A 50 15.23 -3.30 1.03
N ALA A 51 15.95 -2.43 0.32
CA ALA A 51 17.42 -2.43 0.32
C ALA A 51 18.04 -2.13 1.71
N LEU A 52 17.29 -1.47 2.59
CA LEU A 52 17.66 -1.19 3.97
C LEU A 52 17.13 -2.22 4.98
N ASP A 53 16.50 -3.31 4.52
CA ASP A 53 15.83 -4.33 5.35
C ASP A 53 14.80 -3.77 6.35
N ARG A 54 14.17 -2.64 6.00
CA ARG A 54 13.14 -1.98 6.83
C ARG A 54 11.72 -2.46 6.53
N VAL A 55 11.54 -3.18 5.42
CA VAL A 55 10.29 -3.83 5.02
C VAL A 55 10.59 -5.24 4.53
N ALA A 56 9.63 -6.15 4.65
CA ALA A 56 9.82 -7.53 4.26
C ALA A 56 10.07 -7.66 2.74
N HIS A 57 11.00 -8.52 2.36
CA HIS A 57 11.20 -8.96 0.97
C HIS A 57 10.08 -9.95 0.58
N ASP A 58 8.87 -9.44 0.47
CA ASP A 58 7.69 -10.23 0.13
C ASP A 58 7.29 -10.01 -1.34
N GLN A 59 7.25 -11.09 -2.11
CA GLN A 59 6.89 -11.04 -3.53
C GLN A 59 5.47 -10.49 -3.76
N ARG A 60 4.58 -10.56 -2.76
CA ARG A 60 3.22 -9.99 -2.82
C ARG A 60 3.21 -8.46 -2.93
N LEU A 61 4.32 -7.78 -2.62
CA LEU A 61 4.46 -6.33 -2.77
C LEU A 61 4.60 -5.89 -4.23
N LEU A 62 5.22 -6.72 -5.07
CA LEU A 62 5.59 -6.37 -6.45
C LEU A 62 4.69 -7.04 -7.50
N MET A 63 3.83 -7.96 -7.08
CA MET A 63 2.88 -8.61 -7.97
C MET A 63 1.69 -7.67 -8.24
N VAL A 64 1.48 -7.30 -9.51
CA VAL A 64 0.40 -6.39 -9.92
C VAL A 64 -0.90 -7.16 -10.11
#